data_AF-A0A417ISZ2-F1
#
_entry.id   AF-A0A417ISZ2-F1
#
_cell.length_a   1.000
_cell.length_b   1.000
_cell.length_c   1.000
_cell.angle_alpha   90.00
_cell.angle_beta   90.00
_cell.angle_gamma   90.00
#
_symmetry.space_group_name_H-M   'P 1'
#
loop_
_entity.id
_entity.type
_entity.pdbx_description
1 polymer ?
#
loop_
_entity_poly.entity_id
_entity_poly.type
_entity_poly.pdbx_seq_one_letter_code
_entity_poly.pdbx_strand_id
1 'polypeptide(L)'
;MAVPTTIITKLDELEQLCEKYPSKIPIEECAAFLGMAGESLRACLEHGSCPFGLGWLKKNAHNRAFYIPTLTFYLWVTQSAGFKNNKI
;
A
#
# COMPACT_ATOMS: atom_id res chain seq x y z
N MET A 1 -0.44 10.16 -26.09
CA MET A 1 0.80 10.18 -25.26
C MET A 1 1.17 8.73 -25.01
N ALA A 2 2.36 8.29 -25.39
CA ALA A 2 2.78 6.90 -25.15
C ALA A 2 3.13 6.75 -23.67
N VAL A 3 2.52 5.76 -23.01
CA VAL A 3 2.86 5.42 -21.63
C VAL A 3 4.28 4.83 -21.64
N PRO A 4 5.21 5.35 -20.83
CA PRO A 4 6.54 4.79 -20.69
C PRO A 4 6.50 3.29 -20.35
N THR A 5 7.35 2.48 -20.98
CA THR A 5 7.41 1.02 -20.78
C THR A 5 7.57 0.64 -19.31
N THR A 6 8.32 1.43 -18.55
CA THR A 6 8.50 1.25 -17.10
C THR A 6 7.19 1.28 -16.32
N ILE A 7 6.24 2.13 -16.71
CA ILE A 7 4.92 2.22 -16.05
C ILE A 7 4.08 0.99 -16.40
N ILE A 8 4.16 0.51 -17.64
CA ILE A 8 3.46 -0.71 -18.07
C ILE A 8 3.97 -1.93 -17.28
N THR A 9 5.28 -2.08 -17.14
CA THR A 9 5.88 -3.16 -16.33
C THR A 9 5.44 -3.09 -14.86
N LYS A 10 5.39 -1.89 -14.28
CA LYS A 10 4.94 -1.72 -12.88
C LYS A 10 3.46 -2.02 -12.68
N LEU A 11 2.62 -1.77 -13.69
CA LEU A 11 1.21 -2.15 -13.65
C LEU A 11 1.04 -3.67 -13.72
N ASP A 12 1.80 -4.35 -14.57
CA ASP A 12 1.82 -5.82 -14.63
C ASP A 12 2.26 -6.43 -13.29
N GLU A 13 3.32 -5.91 -12.68
CA GLU A 13 3.76 -6.30 -11.33
C GLU A 13 2.66 -6.08 -10.27
N LEU A 14 1.87 -5.00 -10.39
CA LEU A 14 0.76 -4.71 -9.49
C LEU A 14 -0.39 -5.70 -9.65
N GLU A 15 -0.75 -6.04 -10.88
CA GLU A 15 -1.80 -7.02 -11.18
C GLU A 15 -1.43 -8.40 -10.61
N GLN A 16 -0.20 -8.86 -10.86
CA GLN A 16 0.31 -10.11 -10.28
C GLN A 16 0.28 -10.10 -8.75
N LEU A 17 0.65 -8.97 -8.12
CA LEU A 17 0.61 -8.82 -6.67
C LEU A 17 -0.83 -8.92 -6.13
N CYS A 18 -1.80 -8.34 -6.83
CA CYS A 18 -3.21 -8.39 -6.47
C CYS A 18 -3.80 -9.79 -6.64
N GLU A 19 -3.44 -10.51 -7.69
CA GLU A 19 -3.87 -11.90 -7.90
C GLU A 19 -3.26 -12.85 -6.86
N LYS A 20 -1.97 -12.66 -6.53
CA LYS A 20 -1.27 -13.47 -5.52
C LYS A 20 -1.83 -13.25 -4.12
N TYR A 21 -2.24 -12.01 -3.82
CA TYR A 21 -2.77 -11.61 -2.53
C TYR A 21 -4.10 -10.88 -2.69
N PRO A 22 -5.23 -11.57 -2.91
CA PRO A 22 -6.50 -10.91 -3.22
C PRO A 22 -7.10 -10.15 -2.03
N SER A 23 -6.85 -10.59 -0.80
CA SER A 23 -7.48 -10.04 0.40
C SER A 23 -6.57 -9.15 1.25
N LYS A 24 -5.26 -9.45 1.29
CA LYS A 24 -4.30 -8.77 2.14
C LYS A 24 -2.90 -8.90 1.56
N ILE A 25 -2.25 -7.78 1.30
CA ILE A 25 -0.86 -7.74 0.87
C ILE A 25 0.06 -7.78 2.11
N PRO A 26 1.06 -8.68 2.15
CA PRO A 26 2.10 -8.65 3.17
C PRO A 26 2.93 -7.36 3.06
N ILE A 27 3.38 -6.83 4.19
CA ILE A 27 4.20 -5.61 4.21
C ILE A 27 5.47 -5.78 3.37
N GLU A 28 6.11 -6.95 3.42
CA GLU A 28 7.37 -7.18 2.71
C GLU A 28 7.17 -7.15 1.19
N GLU A 29 6.09 -7.74 0.68
CA GLU A 29 5.77 -7.71 -0.74
C GLU A 29 5.37 -6.30 -1.20
N CYS A 30 4.61 -5.57 -0.38
CA CYS A 30 4.26 -4.18 -0.64
C CYS A 30 5.51 -3.27 -0.63
N ALA A 31 6.41 -3.48 0.32
CA ALA A 31 7.67 -2.75 0.43
C ALA A 31 8.58 -3.04 -0.77
N ALA A 32 8.69 -4.31 -1.19
CA ALA A 32 9.43 -4.71 -2.37
C ALA A 32 8.88 -4.06 -3.65
N PHE A 33 7.55 -4.02 -3.81
CA PHE A 33 6.91 -3.35 -4.94
C PHE A 33 7.20 -1.83 -4.95
N LEU A 34 7.14 -1.18 -3.78
CA LEU A 34 7.42 0.26 -3.61
C LEU A 34 8.91 0.60 -3.67
N GLY A 35 9.81 -0.40 -3.67
CA GLY A 35 11.25 -0.19 -3.56
C GLY A 35 11.68 0.38 -2.20
N MET A 36 10.91 0.13 -1.14
CA MET A 36 11.16 0.61 0.22
C MET A 36 11.62 -0.53 1.13
N ALA A 37 12.34 -0.21 2.20
CA ALA A 37 12.61 -1.19 3.26
C ALA A 37 11.32 -1.48 4.04
N GLY A 38 11.09 -2.76 4.39
CA GLY A 38 9.90 -3.19 5.14
C GLY A 38 9.75 -2.46 6.49
N GLU A 39 10.86 -2.13 7.15
CA GLU A 39 10.85 -1.34 8.39
C GLU A 39 10.39 0.10 8.17
N SER A 40 10.84 0.75 7.08
CA SER A 40 10.39 2.09 6.73
C SER A 40 8.89 2.11 6.41
N LEU A 41 8.39 1.08 5.71
CA LEU A 41 6.96 0.95 5.44
C LEU A 41 6.15 0.73 6.72
N ARG A 42 6.64 -0.09 7.67
CA ARG A 42 6.02 -0.24 8.99
C ARG A 42 5.94 1.08 9.73
N ALA A 43 7.04 1.85 9.76
CA ALA A 43 7.05 3.16 10.42
C ALA A 43 6.02 4.11 9.78
N CYS A 44 5.95 4.18 8.45
CA CYS A 44 4.95 5.02 7.76
C CYS A 44 3.50 4.62 8.08
N LEU A 45 3.22 3.31 8.21
CA LEU A 45 1.91 2.80 8.61
C LEU A 45 1.58 3.13 10.06
N GLU A 46 2.55 3.08 10.98
CA GLU A 46 2.35 3.48 12.38
C GLU A 46 2.10 4.98 12.52
N HIS A 47 2.78 5.79 11.73
CA HIS A 47 2.58 7.25 11.73
C HIS A 47 1.26 7.68 11.07
N GLY A 48 0.56 6.76 10.40
CA GLY A 48 -0.69 7.07 9.69
C GLY A 48 -0.48 7.90 8.41
N SER A 49 0.76 7.97 7.90
CA SER A 49 1.09 8.74 6.70
C SER A 49 0.76 7.99 5.39
N CYS A 50 0.49 6.68 5.46
CA CYS A 50 0.14 5.87 4.30
C CYS A 50 -1.39 5.80 4.11
N PRO A 51 -1.94 6.31 3.00
CA PRO A 51 -3.38 6.27 2.73
C PRO A 51 -3.90 4.87 2.33
N PHE A 52 -3.00 3.94 2.01
CA PHE A 52 -3.34 2.60 1.53
C PHE A 52 -3.31 1.50 2.60
N GLY A 53 -2.82 1.79 3.81
CA GLY A 53 -2.66 0.76 4.84
C GLY A 53 -2.92 1.29 6.23
N LEU A 54 -3.22 0.35 7.13
CA LEU A 54 -3.59 0.61 8.51
C LEU A 54 -2.52 0.03 9.42
N GLY A 55 -1.93 0.89 10.25
CA GLY A 55 -1.11 0.49 11.39
C GLY A 55 -1.81 0.88 12.69
N TRP A 56 -1.86 -0.03 13.66
CA TRP A 56 -2.34 0.32 15.00
C TRP A 56 -1.57 -0.39 16.10
N LEU A 57 -1.47 0.29 17.24
CA LEU A 57 -0.99 -0.25 18.50
C LEU A 57 -2.15 -0.98 19.19
N LYS A 58 -1.97 -2.26 19.50
CA LYS A 58 -2.96 -3.02 20.26
C LYS A 58 -2.85 -2.60 21.74
N LYS A 59 -3.97 -2.16 22.35
CA LYS A 59 -4.04 -1.56 23.70
C LYS A 59 -3.31 -2.31 24.83
N ASN A 60 -3.06 -3.62 24.71
CA ASN A 60 -2.49 -4.46 25.77
C ASN A 60 -1.23 -5.25 25.37
N ALA A 61 -0.58 -4.94 24.24
CA ALA A 61 0.61 -5.69 23.86
C ALA A 61 1.62 -4.79 23.15
N HIS A 62 2.90 -5.04 23.39
CA HIS A 62 4.02 -4.60 22.55
C HIS A 62 3.91 -5.04 21.08
N ASN A 63 2.79 -5.67 20.67
CA ASN A 63 2.51 -6.10 19.32
C ASN A 63 1.82 -5.00 18.52
N ARG A 64 2.55 -4.52 17.51
CA ARG A 64 2.08 -3.66 16.43
C ARG A 64 1.35 -4.52 15.40
N ALA A 65 0.18 -4.09 14.96
CA ALA A 65 -0.57 -4.77 13.92
C ALA A 65 -0.59 -3.91 12.65
N PHE A 66 -0.41 -4.57 11.51
CA PHE A 66 -0.38 -3.95 10.20
C PHE A 66 -1.33 -4.68 9.26
N TYR A 67 -2.09 -3.90 8.50
CA TYR A 67 -3.05 -4.40 7.54
C TYR A 67 -3.05 -3.53 6.29
N ILE A 68 -2.69 -4.13 5.16
CA ILE A 68 -2.71 -3.50 3.84
C ILE A 68 -3.75 -4.27 3.00
N PRO A 69 -4.96 -3.70 2.81
CA PRO A 69 -5.96 -4.28 1.94
C PRO A 69 -5.51 -4.13 0.48
N THR A 70 -5.59 -5.21 -0.28
CA THR A 70 -5.21 -5.25 -1.70
C THR A 70 -5.98 -4.24 -2.53
N LEU A 71 -7.30 -4.17 -2.31
CA LEU A 71 -8.16 -3.21 -2.99
C LEU A 71 -7.73 -1.77 -2.71
N THR A 72 -7.45 -1.41 -1.45
CA THR A 72 -7.03 -0.04 -1.09
C THR A 72 -5.69 0.31 -1.72
N PHE A 73 -4.75 -0.65 -1.76
CA PHE A 73 -3.47 -0.47 -2.42
C PHE A 73 -3.62 -0.29 -3.94
N TYR A 74 -4.38 -1.16 -4.60
CA TYR A 74 -4.64 -1.08 -6.04
C TYR A 74 -5.29 0.26 -6.42
N LEU A 75 -6.33 0.69 -5.69
CA LEU A 75 -7.00 1.96 -5.95
C LEU A 75 -6.05 3.15 -5.72
N TRP A 76 -5.16 3.07 -4.73
CA TRP A 76 -4.16 4.10 -4.47
C TRP A 76 -3.17 4.25 -5.62
N VAL A 77 -2.65 3.14 -6.15
CA VAL A 77 -1.69 3.16 -7.27
C VAL A 77 -2.35 3.62 -8.58
N THR A 78 -3.57 3.14 -8.87
CA THR A 78 -4.22 3.37 -10.17
C THR A 78 -5.01 4.67 -10.26
N GLN A 79 -5.59 5.15 -9.16
CA GLN A 79 -6.41 6.36 -9.17
C GLN A 79 -5.71 7.59 -8.58
N SER A 80 -4.50 7.41 -8.02
CA SER A 80 -3.82 8.40 -7.17
C SER A 80 -4.66 8.74 -5.93
N ALA A 81 -4.03 9.00 -4.77
CA ALA A 81 -4.74 9.52 -3.59
C ALA A 81 -5.25 10.94 -3.87
N GLY A 82 -6.35 11.08 -4.60
CA GLY A 82 -6.75 12.33 -5.22
C GLY A 82 -8.23 12.67 -5.11
N PHE A 83 -9.00 12.10 -4.17
CA PHE A 83 -10.31 12.68 -3.83
C PHE A 83 -10.68 12.45 -2.36
N LYS A 84 -10.45 13.49 -1.53
CA LYS A 84 -11.47 14.11 -0.68
C LYS A 84 -10.91 15.40 -0.05
N ASN A 85 -11.08 16.51 -0.77
CA ASN A 85 -11.16 17.82 -0.16
C ASN A 85 -12.53 17.93 0.52
N ASN A 86 -12.67 17.39 1.75
CA ASN A 86 -13.92 17.50 2.49
C ASN A 86 -13.96 18.83 3.26
N LYS A 87 -14.35 19.89 2.56
CA LYS A 87 -14.96 21.08 3.18
C LYS A 87 -16.35 21.24 2.59
N ILE A 88 -17.36 20.79 3.35
CA ILE A 88 -18.68 21.40 3.43
C ILE A 88 -19.14 21.25 4.87
#